data_AF-A0A024GK47-F1
#
_entry.id   AF-A0A024GK47-F1
#
_cell.length_a   1.000
_cell.length_b   1.000
_cell.length_c   1.000
_cell.angle_alpha   90.00
_cell.angle_beta   90.00
_cell.angle_gamma   90.00
#
_symmetry.space_group_name_H-M   'P 1'
#
loop_
_entity.id
_entity.type
_entity.pdbx_description
1 polymer ?
#
loop_
_entity_poly.entity_id
_entity_poly.type
_entity_poly.pdbx_seq_one_letter_code
_entity_poly.pdbx_strand_id
1 'polypeptide(L)'
;MVRFGGIAASQWYIEGLRKYGSGGYERSRRQWKDPNIATKNDLRGRHYIVTGANSGIGFAIAFELTKRMATVHMLCRDPQRAQKARKEIIDDIKSEEFEPSVEIHIADMSDTESIRSFAASFATKHSKLDGLINNAGALFQKENRTADGIEKTMAVALGGSFLLTALMLPLLKEAPNGRVVNISSGGQYLVKLDSTDIKGTTRTGSEYDGNIAYSLAKRAQVELTRKWVDIAGHTGVMFYSMHPGWAKTPGVTSSLPSFEKWHRNMMRDQKQGADTAVWLAISDEPKAHENGTFWLDRNPIETDFPLAFTSCTEQERDQLWKSCQEIYDWKTE
;
A
#
# COMPACT_ATOMS: atom_id res chain seq x y z
N MET A 1 6.11 26.45 5.04
CA MET A 1 5.92 25.50 6.17
C MET A 1 4.43 25.45 6.49
N VAL A 2 3.67 24.64 5.76
CA VAL A 2 2.25 24.40 6.09
C VAL A 2 2.25 23.63 7.41
N ARG A 3 1.71 24.24 8.46
CA ARG A 3 1.62 23.63 9.78
C ARG A 3 0.60 22.50 9.68
N PHE A 4 1.02 21.25 9.88
CA PHE A 4 0.10 20.17 10.23
C PHE A 4 -0.80 20.65 11.38
N GLY A 5 -2.10 20.35 11.33
CA GLY A 5 -3.04 20.78 12.36
C GLY A 5 -2.50 20.40 13.74
N GLY A 6 -2.34 21.37 14.65
CA GLY A 6 -1.63 21.16 15.91
C GLY A 6 -2.21 20.01 16.75
N ILE A 7 -3.53 19.82 16.68
CA ILE A 7 -4.26 18.73 17.33
C ILE A 7 -3.94 17.39 16.67
N ALA A 8 -4.04 17.31 15.33
CA ALA A 8 -3.75 16.09 14.57
C ALA A 8 -2.32 15.60 14.80
N ALA A 9 -1.34 16.52 14.73
CA ALA A 9 0.07 16.20 14.94
C ALA A 9 0.35 15.71 16.37
N SER A 10 -0.28 16.34 17.37
CA SER A 10 -0.12 15.95 18.78
C SER A 10 -0.70 14.55 19.04
N GLN A 11 -1.92 14.29 18.55
CA GLN A 11 -2.55 12.97 18.68
C GLN A 11 -1.77 11.90 17.92
N TRP A 12 -1.34 12.19 16.69
CA TRP A 12 -0.51 11.30 15.89
C TRP A 12 0.77 10.91 16.62
N TYR A 13 1.43 11.87 17.27
CA TYR A 13 2.66 11.62 18.00
C TYR A 13 2.42 10.78 19.26
N ILE A 14 1.39 11.10 20.05
CA ILE A 14 1.01 10.35 21.26
C ILE A 14 0.63 8.91 20.91
N GLU A 15 -0.23 8.72 19.90
CA GLU A 15 -0.58 7.39 19.38
C GLU A 15 0.64 6.67 18.83
N GLY A 16 1.53 7.39 18.14
CA GLY A 16 2.76 6.86 17.59
C GLY A 16 3.70 6.26 18.63
N LEU A 17 3.96 7.00 19.71
CA LEU A 17 4.77 6.51 20.84
C LEU A 17 4.16 5.26 21.50
N ARG A 18 2.82 5.14 21.49
CA ARG A 18 2.12 4.02 22.10
C ARG A 18 1.94 2.81 21.18
N LYS A 19 1.77 3.00 19.88
CA LYS A 19 1.32 1.93 18.96
C LYS A 19 2.24 1.74 17.75
N TYR A 20 2.79 2.81 17.18
CA TYR A 20 3.41 2.72 15.84
C TYR A 20 4.81 2.12 15.88
N GLY A 21 5.49 2.11 17.03
CA GLY A 21 6.78 1.44 17.19
C GLY A 21 6.71 -0.09 17.32
N SER A 22 7.88 -0.72 17.39
CA SER A 22 8.06 -2.16 17.60
C SER A 22 7.42 -2.66 18.90
N GLY A 23 7.57 -1.91 20.00
CA GLY A 23 6.91 -2.25 21.27
C GLY A 23 5.39 -2.19 21.21
N GLY A 24 4.81 -1.33 20.36
CA GLY A 24 3.37 -1.29 20.11
C GLY A 24 2.89 -2.52 19.35
N TYR A 25 3.61 -2.89 18.29
CA TYR A 25 3.39 -4.13 17.54
C TYR A 25 3.43 -5.36 18.45
N GLU A 26 4.47 -5.50 19.29
CA GLU A 26 4.60 -6.67 20.18
C GLU A 26 3.48 -6.74 21.23
N ARG A 27 2.98 -5.60 21.71
CA ARG A 27 1.81 -5.58 22.60
C ARG A 27 0.55 -6.04 21.88
N SER A 28 0.32 -5.57 20.66
CA SER A 28 -0.82 -5.99 19.84
C SER A 28 -0.75 -7.49 19.52
N ARG A 29 0.44 -7.98 19.13
CA ARG A 29 0.68 -9.39 18.79
C ARG A 29 0.28 -10.38 19.88
N ARG A 30 0.44 -10.00 21.15
CA ARG A 30 0.03 -10.83 22.30
C ARG A 30 -1.48 -11.03 22.43
N GLN A 31 -2.27 -10.24 21.71
CA GLN A 31 -3.73 -10.27 21.75
C GLN A 31 -4.34 -10.92 20.50
N TRP A 32 -3.53 -11.31 19.51
CA TRP A 32 -4.03 -11.92 18.29
C TRP A 32 -4.57 -13.33 18.56
N LYS A 33 -5.72 -13.63 17.96
CA LYS A 33 -6.38 -14.95 18.07
C LYS A 33 -5.49 -16.08 17.61
N ASP A 34 -4.86 -15.91 16.44
CA ASP A 34 -3.79 -16.80 15.98
C ASP A 34 -2.61 -15.95 15.46
N PRO A 35 -1.54 -15.78 16.26
CA PRO A 35 -0.39 -15.01 15.84
C PRO A 35 0.33 -15.65 14.64
N ASN A 36 0.14 -16.96 14.45
CA ASN A 36 0.75 -17.78 13.43
C ASN A 36 -0.19 -18.06 12.25
N ILE A 37 -1.40 -17.49 12.18
CA ILE A 37 -2.29 -17.73 11.03
C ILE A 37 -1.62 -17.31 9.72
N ALA A 38 -0.80 -16.26 9.79
CA ALA A 38 0.04 -15.87 8.69
C ALA A 38 0.89 -17.06 8.25
N THR A 39 1.57 -17.78 9.14
CA THR A 39 2.52 -18.85 8.80
C THR A 39 1.90 -20.22 8.49
N LYS A 40 0.58 -20.41 8.66
CA LYS A 40 -0.10 -21.72 8.49
C LYS A 40 -0.81 -21.92 7.15
N ASN A 41 -1.04 -20.86 6.37
CA ASN A 41 -1.79 -20.97 5.12
C ASN A 41 -0.90 -21.44 3.97
N ASP A 42 -1.25 -22.58 3.38
CA ASP A 42 -0.75 -23.03 2.09
C ASP A 42 -1.43 -22.23 0.97
N LEU A 43 -0.63 -21.56 0.14
CA LEU A 43 -1.07 -20.69 -0.94
C LEU A 43 -0.73 -21.25 -2.33
N ARG A 44 -0.44 -22.56 -2.44
CA ARG A 44 -0.20 -23.20 -3.75
C ARG A 44 -1.34 -22.90 -4.73
N GLY A 45 -0.96 -22.56 -5.97
CA GLY A 45 -1.90 -22.23 -7.04
C GLY A 45 -2.60 -20.87 -6.86
N ARG A 46 -2.14 -20.04 -5.93
CA ARG A 46 -2.61 -18.66 -5.75
C ARG A 46 -1.58 -17.65 -6.26
N HIS A 47 -2.06 -16.62 -6.93
CA HIS A 47 -1.26 -15.60 -7.58
C HIS A 47 -1.37 -14.27 -6.83
N TYR A 48 -0.21 -13.67 -6.52
CA TYR A 48 -0.15 -12.40 -5.82
C TYR A 48 0.76 -11.41 -6.56
N ILE A 49 0.26 -10.22 -6.85
CA ILE A 49 1.07 -9.11 -7.35
C ILE A 49 1.50 -8.25 -6.16
N VAL A 50 2.79 -7.97 -6.04
CA VAL A 50 3.34 -7.05 -5.03
C VAL A 50 4.11 -5.94 -5.72
N THR A 51 3.64 -4.70 -5.60
CA THR A 51 4.32 -3.55 -6.21
C THR A 51 5.46 -3.03 -5.33
N GLY A 52 6.61 -2.68 -5.92
CA GLY A 52 7.80 -2.26 -5.16
C GLY A 52 8.38 -3.39 -4.29
N ALA A 53 8.28 -4.64 -4.75
CA ALA A 53 8.69 -5.84 -4.01
C ALA A 53 10.21 -6.02 -3.87
N ASN A 54 11.03 -5.15 -4.43
CA ASN A 54 12.49 -5.28 -4.43
C ASN A 54 13.19 -4.72 -3.17
N SER A 55 12.44 -4.13 -2.21
CA SER A 55 13.03 -3.62 -0.97
C SER A 55 11.99 -3.40 0.13
N GLY A 56 12.46 -3.30 1.38
CA GLY A 56 11.66 -2.85 2.51
C GLY A 56 10.44 -3.75 2.77
N ILE A 57 9.30 -3.12 3.04
CA ILE A 57 8.05 -3.82 3.34
C ILE A 57 7.59 -4.69 2.16
N GLY A 58 7.68 -4.18 0.93
CA GLY A 58 7.31 -4.95 -0.27
C GLY A 58 8.11 -6.23 -0.43
N PHE A 59 9.42 -6.18 -0.15
CA PHE A 59 10.27 -7.37 -0.13
C PHE A 59 9.83 -8.37 0.93
N ALA A 60 9.61 -7.92 2.16
CA ALA A 60 9.16 -8.79 3.24
C ALA A 60 7.80 -9.43 2.94
N ILE A 61 6.86 -8.71 2.31
CA ILE A 61 5.57 -9.27 1.87
C ILE A 61 5.78 -10.33 0.79
N ALA A 62 6.56 -10.03 -0.24
CA ALA A 62 6.85 -10.99 -1.32
C ALA A 62 7.53 -12.25 -0.78
N PHE A 63 8.50 -12.09 0.13
CA PHE A 63 9.17 -13.19 0.82
C PHE A 63 8.18 -14.06 1.60
N GLU A 64 7.33 -13.46 2.45
CA GLU A 64 6.39 -14.21 3.27
C GLU A 64 5.34 -14.94 2.40
N LEU A 65 4.79 -14.29 1.36
CA LEU A 65 3.85 -14.96 0.44
C LEU A 65 4.52 -16.14 -0.29
N THR A 66 5.75 -15.95 -0.78
CA THR A 66 6.52 -17.02 -1.46
C THR A 66 6.81 -18.18 -0.52
N LYS A 67 7.18 -17.90 0.74
CA LYS A 67 7.44 -18.91 1.77
C LYS A 67 6.21 -19.80 2.05
N ARG A 68 5.02 -19.32 1.71
CA ARG A 68 3.74 -20.03 1.81
C ARG A 68 3.32 -20.67 0.49
N MET A 69 4.26 -20.84 -0.43
CA MET A 69 4.06 -21.50 -1.72
C MET A 69 3.13 -20.76 -2.70
N ALA A 70 2.90 -19.46 -2.47
CA ALA A 70 2.24 -18.62 -3.47
C ALA A 70 3.13 -18.40 -4.69
N THR A 71 2.52 -18.18 -5.86
CA THR A 71 3.20 -17.56 -7.00
C THR A 71 3.19 -16.06 -6.80
N VAL A 72 4.38 -15.46 -6.64
CA VAL A 72 4.52 -14.02 -6.40
C VAL A 72 5.06 -13.32 -7.65
N HIS A 73 4.29 -12.36 -8.15
CA HIS A 73 4.64 -11.49 -9.25
C HIS A 73 5.17 -10.15 -8.68
N MET A 74 6.49 -10.00 -8.66
CA MET A 74 7.18 -8.81 -8.21
C MET A 74 7.12 -7.72 -9.28
N LEU A 75 6.24 -6.74 -9.09
CA LEU A 75 6.15 -5.59 -9.99
C LEU A 75 7.10 -4.48 -9.52
N CYS A 76 8.20 -4.29 -10.25
CA CYS A 76 9.29 -3.40 -9.86
C CYS A 76 9.70 -2.48 -11.01
N ARG A 77 10.28 -1.32 -10.68
CA ARG A 77 10.80 -0.40 -11.70
C ARG A 77 12.22 -0.73 -12.16
N ASP A 78 13.07 -1.19 -11.24
CA ASP A 78 14.50 -1.43 -11.47
C ASP A 78 14.76 -2.94 -11.67
N PRO A 79 15.15 -3.37 -12.88
CA PRO A 79 15.37 -4.79 -13.16
C PRO A 79 16.50 -5.41 -12.35
N GLN A 80 17.60 -4.69 -12.12
CA GLN A 80 18.76 -5.24 -11.41
C GLN A 80 18.44 -5.45 -9.94
N ARG A 81 17.79 -4.48 -9.30
CA ARG A 81 17.35 -4.60 -7.91
C ARG A 81 16.26 -5.66 -7.76
N ALA A 82 15.35 -5.77 -8.73
CA ALA A 82 14.33 -6.83 -8.73
C ALA A 82 14.96 -8.23 -8.83
N GLN A 83 15.94 -8.42 -9.72
CA GLN A 83 16.65 -9.70 -9.85
C GLN A 83 17.42 -10.07 -8.59
N LYS A 84 18.11 -9.09 -7.97
CA LYS A 84 18.79 -9.31 -6.70
C LYS A 84 17.82 -9.77 -5.62
N ALA A 85 16.70 -9.06 -5.45
CA ALA A 85 15.68 -9.39 -4.46
C ALA A 85 15.02 -10.75 -4.72
N ARG A 86 14.68 -11.07 -5.97
CA ARG A 86 14.16 -12.39 -6.35
C ARG A 86 15.15 -13.49 -6.01
N LYS A 87 16.43 -13.31 -6.32
CA LYS A 87 17.47 -14.28 -5.99
C LYS A 87 17.54 -14.51 -4.48
N GLU A 88 17.55 -13.45 -3.69
CA GLU A 88 17.55 -13.53 -2.22
C GLU A 88 16.34 -14.33 -1.70
N ILE A 89 15.13 -14.07 -2.22
CA ILE A 89 13.92 -14.83 -1.85
C ILE A 89 14.06 -16.31 -2.22
N ILE A 90 14.56 -16.63 -3.42
CA ILE A 90 14.70 -18.01 -3.88
C ILE A 90 15.76 -18.75 -3.05
N ASP A 91 16.95 -18.16 -2.89
CA ASP A 91 18.07 -18.80 -2.19
C ASP A 91 17.73 -19.09 -0.71
N ASP A 92 16.95 -18.23 -0.05
CA ASP A 92 16.54 -18.39 1.35
C ASP A 92 15.41 -19.40 1.57
N ILE A 93 14.56 -19.65 0.57
CA ILE A 93 13.34 -20.45 0.73
C ILE A 93 13.47 -21.82 0.07
N LYS A 94 14.26 -21.93 -1.00
CA LYS A 94 14.40 -23.17 -1.77
C LYS A 94 14.88 -24.32 -0.89
N SER A 95 14.25 -25.47 -1.05
CA SER A 95 14.61 -26.71 -0.37
C SER A 95 14.44 -27.91 -1.31
N GLU A 96 14.76 -29.11 -0.85
CA GLU A 96 14.51 -30.35 -1.62
C GLU A 96 13.01 -30.58 -1.90
N GLU A 97 12.13 -30.05 -1.03
CA GLU A 97 10.69 -30.28 -1.09
C GLU A 97 9.93 -29.14 -1.80
N PHE A 98 10.55 -27.96 -1.99
CA PHE A 98 9.87 -26.78 -2.50
C PHE A 98 10.77 -25.90 -3.37
N GLU A 99 10.33 -25.66 -4.61
CA GLU A 99 10.88 -24.65 -5.51
C GLU A 99 10.02 -23.37 -5.45
N PRO A 100 10.57 -22.23 -4.98
CA PRO A 100 9.85 -20.97 -4.90
C PRO A 100 9.41 -20.41 -6.26
N SER A 101 8.14 -20.02 -6.38
CA SER A 101 7.59 -19.42 -7.60
C SER A 101 7.57 -17.89 -7.51
N VAL A 102 8.60 -17.25 -8.06
CA VAL A 102 8.74 -15.79 -8.08
C VAL A 102 9.02 -15.30 -9.49
N GLU A 103 8.16 -14.42 -10.00
CA GLU A 103 8.27 -13.79 -11.32
C GLU A 103 8.55 -12.29 -11.18
N ILE A 104 9.38 -11.75 -12.06
CA ILE A 104 9.65 -10.30 -12.12
C ILE A 104 8.89 -9.70 -13.28
N HIS A 105 8.22 -8.60 -13.00
CA HIS A 105 7.56 -7.75 -13.98
C HIS A 105 8.11 -6.34 -13.85
N ILE A 106 8.45 -5.72 -14.98
CA ILE A 106 9.03 -4.37 -14.99
C ILE A 106 7.95 -3.38 -15.38
N ALA A 107 7.60 -2.51 -14.44
CA ALA A 107 6.70 -1.38 -14.68
C ALA A 107 7.04 -0.19 -13.78
N ASP A 108 6.90 1.02 -14.31
CA ASP A 108 6.94 2.24 -13.50
C ASP A 108 5.52 2.62 -13.08
N MET A 109 5.25 2.59 -11.77
CA MET A 109 3.94 2.93 -11.20
C MET A 109 3.56 4.41 -11.37
N SER A 110 4.43 5.25 -11.92
CA SER A 110 4.13 6.64 -12.29
C SER A 110 3.90 6.84 -13.79
N ASP A 111 3.91 5.76 -14.57
CA ASP A 111 3.72 5.76 -16.01
C ASP A 111 2.49 4.90 -16.34
N THR A 112 1.46 5.55 -16.89
CA THR A 112 0.16 4.93 -17.17
C THR A 112 0.26 3.89 -18.29
N GLU A 113 1.07 4.12 -19.32
CA GLU A 113 1.31 3.19 -20.41
C GLU A 113 2.08 1.96 -19.93
N SER A 114 3.05 2.18 -19.04
CA SER A 114 3.79 1.09 -18.40
C SER A 114 2.86 0.16 -17.61
N ILE A 115 1.95 0.73 -16.80
CA ILE A 115 0.97 -0.04 -16.03
C ILE A 115 -0.01 -0.79 -16.95
N ARG A 116 -0.54 -0.13 -17.99
CA ARG A 116 -1.46 -0.74 -18.96
C ARG A 116 -0.81 -1.89 -19.72
N SER A 117 0.44 -1.70 -20.15
CA SER A 117 1.21 -2.75 -20.85
C SER A 117 1.44 -3.96 -19.97
N PHE A 118 1.82 -3.75 -18.70
CA PHE A 118 1.94 -4.83 -17.72
C PHE A 118 0.60 -5.54 -17.52
N ALA A 119 -0.48 -4.80 -17.25
CA ALA A 119 -1.79 -5.38 -16.98
C ALA A 119 -2.30 -6.22 -18.16
N ALA A 120 -2.17 -5.72 -19.39
CA ALA A 120 -2.55 -6.46 -20.60
C ALA A 120 -1.71 -7.74 -20.76
N SER A 121 -0.39 -7.66 -20.58
CA SER A 121 0.47 -8.85 -20.64
C SER A 121 0.11 -9.86 -19.56
N PHE A 122 -0.18 -9.41 -18.33
CA PHE A 122 -0.57 -10.27 -17.23
C PHE A 122 -1.88 -11.02 -17.51
N ALA A 123 -2.91 -10.30 -18.00
CA ALA A 123 -4.22 -10.86 -18.31
C ALA A 123 -4.21 -11.89 -19.44
N THR A 124 -3.21 -11.85 -20.34
CA THR A 124 -3.05 -12.90 -21.37
C THR A 124 -2.48 -14.22 -20.84
N LYS A 125 -1.83 -14.20 -19.68
CA LYS A 125 -1.14 -15.36 -19.09
C LYS A 125 -1.85 -15.95 -17.88
N HIS A 126 -2.68 -15.15 -17.22
CA HIS A 126 -3.34 -15.54 -15.98
C HIS A 126 -4.84 -15.27 -16.08
N SER A 127 -5.64 -16.25 -15.67
CA SER A 127 -7.11 -16.17 -15.68
C SER A 127 -7.69 -15.66 -14.35
N LYS A 128 -6.87 -15.49 -13.30
CA LYS A 128 -7.29 -14.99 -11.99
C LYS A 128 -6.13 -14.31 -11.25
N LEU A 129 -6.47 -13.50 -10.26
CA LEU A 129 -5.54 -12.91 -9.31
C LEU A 129 -6.10 -13.04 -7.89
N ASP A 130 -5.38 -13.72 -6.98
CA ASP A 130 -5.86 -13.95 -5.61
C ASP A 130 -5.56 -12.75 -4.70
N GLY A 131 -4.49 -12.00 -4.95
CA GLY A 131 -4.19 -10.79 -4.20
C GLY A 131 -3.37 -9.74 -4.94
N LEU A 132 -3.75 -8.47 -4.78
CA LEU A 132 -3.00 -7.31 -5.23
C LEU A 132 -2.54 -6.49 -4.02
N ILE A 133 -1.22 -6.39 -3.84
CA ILE A 133 -0.61 -5.59 -2.77
C ILE A 133 0.01 -4.34 -3.39
N ASN A 134 -0.70 -3.22 -3.23
CA ASN A 134 -0.23 -1.90 -3.64
C ASN A 134 0.69 -1.33 -2.56
N ASN A 135 1.95 -1.80 -2.56
CA ASN A 135 2.99 -1.38 -1.63
C ASN A 135 3.84 -0.21 -2.17
N ALA A 136 4.02 -0.12 -3.50
CA ALA A 136 4.86 0.90 -4.12
C ALA A 136 4.45 2.31 -3.65
N GLY A 137 5.44 3.02 -3.12
CA GLY A 137 5.29 4.38 -2.63
C GLY A 137 6.68 4.97 -2.43
N ALA A 138 6.83 6.22 -2.80
CA ALA A 138 8.09 6.95 -2.64
C ALA A 138 7.77 8.35 -2.15
N LEU A 139 8.56 8.82 -1.18
CA LEU A 139 8.52 10.21 -0.72
C LEU A 139 9.69 10.92 -1.39
N PHE A 140 9.39 11.84 -2.31
CA PHE A 140 10.39 12.67 -2.97
C PHE A 140 10.50 14.01 -2.25
N GLN A 141 11.69 14.36 -1.76
CA GLN A 141 11.90 15.65 -1.07
C GLN A 141 12.00 16.84 -2.03
N LYS A 142 12.29 16.57 -3.31
CA LYS A 142 12.31 17.57 -4.37
C LYS A 142 11.14 17.32 -5.30
N GLU A 143 10.47 18.39 -5.72
CA GLU A 143 9.39 18.31 -6.67
C GLU A 143 9.87 17.62 -7.95
N ASN A 144 9.07 16.66 -8.40
CA ASN A 144 9.26 15.96 -9.66
C ASN A 144 7.87 15.65 -10.22
N ARG A 145 7.73 15.63 -11.55
CA ARG A 145 6.46 15.39 -12.24
C ARG A 145 6.60 14.32 -13.32
N THR A 146 5.49 13.64 -13.59
CA THR A 146 5.38 12.75 -14.76
C THR A 146 5.30 13.58 -16.06
N ALA A 147 5.35 12.90 -17.20
CA ALA A 147 5.14 13.54 -18.50
C ALA A 147 3.77 14.25 -18.58
N ASP A 148 2.75 13.69 -17.92
CA ASP A 148 1.39 14.25 -17.84
C ASP A 148 1.25 15.38 -16.80
N GLY A 149 2.36 15.85 -16.22
CA GLY A 149 2.40 16.94 -15.26
C GLY A 149 1.88 16.58 -13.87
N ILE A 150 1.71 15.30 -13.53
CA ILE A 150 1.26 14.83 -12.21
C ILE A 150 2.47 14.81 -11.27
N GLU A 151 2.33 15.34 -10.05
CA GLU A 151 3.36 15.23 -9.02
C GLU A 151 3.74 13.75 -8.79
N LYS A 152 5.04 13.46 -8.73
CA LYS A 152 5.56 12.09 -8.82
C LYS A 152 5.10 11.19 -7.66
N THR A 153 4.96 11.73 -6.45
CA THR A 153 4.45 10.98 -5.29
C THR A 153 2.98 10.61 -5.48
N MET A 154 2.15 11.57 -5.92
CA MET A 154 0.75 11.35 -6.27
C MET A 154 0.62 10.32 -7.39
N ALA A 155 1.43 10.45 -8.46
CA ALA A 155 1.44 9.52 -9.58
C ALA A 155 1.75 8.08 -9.13
N VAL A 156 2.81 7.86 -8.33
CA VAL A 156 3.18 6.52 -7.86
C VAL A 156 2.17 5.94 -6.87
N ALA A 157 1.93 6.67 -5.76
CA ALA A 157 1.26 6.11 -4.60
C ALA A 157 -0.26 6.11 -4.75
N LEU A 158 -0.83 7.13 -5.38
CA LEU A 158 -2.27 7.21 -5.63
C LEU A 158 -2.60 6.65 -7.01
N GLY A 159 -2.08 7.31 -8.05
CA GLY A 159 -2.41 7.02 -9.44
C GLY A 159 -2.11 5.60 -9.88
N GLY A 160 -0.88 5.17 -9.66
CA GLY A 160 -0.43 3.84 -10.01
C GLY A 160 -1.25 2.75 -9.33
N SER A 161 -1.53 2.93 -8.03
CA SER A 161 -2.36 1.97 -7.28
C SER A 161 -3.81 1.95 -7.77
N PHE A 162 -4.39 3.11 -8.09
CA PHE A 162 -5.73 3.22 -8.66
C PHE A 162 -5.82 2.50 -10.00
N LEU A 163 -4.97 2.88 -10.96
CA LEU A 163 -5.02 2.33 -12.31
C LEU A 163 -4.71 0.82 -12.33
N LEU A 164 -3.71 0.37 -11.56
CA LEU A 164 -3.42 -1.06 -11.49
C LEU A 164 -4.56 -1.86 -10.87
N THR A 165 -5.17 -1.35 -9.80
CA THR A 165 -6.35 -1.99 -9.19
C THR A 165 -7.50 -2.07 -10.18
N ALA A 166 -7.76 -0.97 -10.89
CA ALA A 166 -8.80 -0.87 -11.90
C ALA A 166 -8.63 -1.92 -13.01
N LEU A 167 -7.41 -2.08 -13.52
CA LEU A 167 -7.10 -3.02 -14.60
C LEU A 167 -7.05 -4.49 -14.15
N MET A 168 -6.67 -4.74 -12.89
CA MET A 168 -6.64 -6.10 -12.32
C MET A 168 -7.97 -6.54 -11.72
N LEU A 169 -8.94 -5.62 -11.58
CA LEU A 169 -10.23 -5.92 -10.98
C LEU A 169 -10.94 -7.10 -11.66
N PRO A 170 -11.00 -7.23 -13.01
CA PRO A 170 -11.60 -8.41 -13.64
C PRO A 170 -10.99 -9.74 -13.17
N LEU A 171 -9.66 -9.84 -13.09
CA LEU A 171 -8.96 -11.04 -12.62
C LEU A 171 -9.15 -11.29 -11.12
N LEU A 172 -9.27 -10.23 -10.32
CA LEU A 172 -9.57 -10.34 -8.88
C LEU A 172 -10.96 -10.93 -8.64
N LYS A 173 -11.94 -10.64 -9.50
CA LYS A 173 -13.30 -11.19 -9.42
C LYS A 173 -13.34 -12.70 -9.68
N GLU A 174 -12.41 -13.22 -10.49
CA GLU A 174 -12.30 -14.65 -10.80
C GLU A 174 -11.71 -15.46 -9.63
N ALA A 175 -11.06 -14.81 -8.67
CA ALA A 175 -10.58 -15.48 -7.47
C ALA A 175 -11.72 -15.60 -6.44
N PRO A 176 -11.94 -16.80 -5.83
CA PRO A 176 -12.98 -16.98 -4.82
C PRO A 176 -12.91 -16.02 -3.63
N ASN A 177 -11.72 -15.49 -3.36
CA ASN A 177 -11.43 -14.55 -2.28
C ASN A 177 -10.43 -13.49 -2.75
N GLY A 178 -10.66 -12.85 -3.89
CA GLY A 178 -9.79 -11.78 -4.40
C GLY A 178 -9.62 -10.67 -3.37
N ARG A 179 -8.37 -10.22 -3.14
CA ARG A 179 -8.07 -9.17 -2.15
C ARG A 179 -7.19 -8.08 -2.72
N VAL A 180 -7.46 -6.83 -2.37
CA VAL A 180 -6.61 -5.67 -2.62
C VAL A 180 -6.17 -5.09 -1.28
N VAL A 181 -4.87 -4.94 -1.08
CA VAL A 181 -4.28 -4.35 0.12
C VAL A 181 -3.45 -3.13 -0.26
N ASN A 182 -3.92 -1.95 0.14
CA ASN A 182 -3.24 -0.68 -0.07
C ASN A 182 -2.37 -0.33 1.14
N ILE A 183 -1.06 -0.27 0.95
CA ILE A 183 -0.14 0.13 2.03
C ILE A 183 -0.02 1.65 2.04
N SER A 184 -0.75 2.26 2.96
CA SER A 184 -0.76 3.69 3.18
C SER A 184 0.28 4.11 4.24
N SER A 185 0.04 5.17 4.98
CA SER A 185 0.94 5.73 5.98
C SER A 185 0.15 6.38 7.10
N GLY A 186 0.70 6.35 8.33
CA GLY A 186 0.18 7.16 9.43
C GLY A 186 0.25 8.66 9.14
N GLY A 187 1.05 9.12 8.17
CA GLY A 187 1.06 10.52 7.74
C GLY A 187 -0.29 11.01 7.20
N GLN A 188 -1.15 10.09 6.73
CA GLN A 188 -2.48 10.41 6.23
C GLN A 188 -3.35 11.14 7.28
N TYR A 189 -3.16 10.85 8.57
CA TYR A 189 -3.89 11.50 9.67
C TYR A 189 -3.62 13.00 9.80
N LEU A 190 -2.52 13.48 9.22
CA LEU A 190 -2.03 14.84 9.43
C LEU A 190 -2.61 15.85 8.43
N VAL A 191 -3.31 15.38 7.40
CA VAL A 191 -3.85 16.20 6.33
C VAL A 191 -5.31 15.86 6.08
N LYS A 192 -6.08 16.87 5.67
CA LYS A 192 -7.41 16.64 5.09
C LYS A 192 -7.24 16.20 3.64
N LEU A 193 -8.16 15.37 3.14
CA LEU A 193 -8.22 15.07 1.71
C LEU A 193 -8.34 16.38 0.91
N ASP A 194 -7.48 16.52 -0.10
CA ASP A 194 -7.58 17.56 -1.11
C ASP A 194 -8.12 16.91 -2.40
N SER A 195 -9.45 16.85 -2.53
CA SER A 195 -10.11 16.18 -3.65
C SER A 195 -10.10 17.01 -4.95
N THR A 196 -9.66 18.27 -4.89
CA THR A 196 -9.63 19.18 -6.04
C THR A 196 -8.27 19.24 -6.71
N ASP A 197 -7.19 18.89 -6.01
CA ASP A 197 -5.82 18.87 -6.55
C ASP A 197 -5.15 17.50 -6.50
N ILE A 198 -5.72 16.54 -7.23
CA ILE A 198 -5.16 15.19 -7.35
C ILE A 198 -3.84 15.16 -8.13
N LYS A 199 -3.62 16.12 -9.03
CA LYS A 199 -2.37 16.24 -9.80
C LYS A 199 -1.24 16.91 -9.01
N GLY A 200 -1.54 17.51 -7.86
CA GLY A 200 -0.59 18.25 -7.04
C GLY A 200 -0.07 19.51 -7.72
N THR A 201 -0.90 20.26 -8.44
CA THR A 201 -0.53 21.47 -9.19
C THR A 201 -0.55 22.75 -8.34
N THR A 202 -1.08 22.72 -7.12
CA THR A 202 -1.22 23.91 -6.26
C THR A 202 -0.03 24.14 -5.34
N ARG A 203 0.71 23.10 -4.94
CA ARG A 203 1.82 23.18 -3.96
C ARG A 203 3.15 22.89 -4.65
N THR A 204 3.69 23.89 -5.34
CA THR A 204 4.84 23.75 -6.26
C THR A 204 5.97 24.72 -5.92
N GLY A 205 7.15 24.52 -6.51
CA GLY A 205 8.29 25.42 -6.36
C GLY A 205 8.68 25.62 -4.89
N SER A 206 8.70 26.87 -4.42
CA SER A 206 9.04 27.20 -3.03
C SER A 206 8.01 26.74 -2.00
N GLU A 207 6.81 26.34 -2.43
CA GLU A 207 5.74 25.83 -1.57
C GLU A 207 5.71 24.30 -1.50
N TYR A 208 6.51 23.61 -2.32
CA TYR A 208 6.56 22.15 -2.33
C TYR A 208 7.10 21.61 -1.00
N ASP A 209 6.36 20.66 -0.42
CA ASP A 209 6.79 19.86 0.72
C ASP A 209 6.48 18.40 0.42
N GLY A 210 7.52 17.60 0.23
CA GLY A 210 7.40 16.17 -0.11
C GLY A 210 6.65 15.36 0.94
N ASN A 211 6.69 15.77 2.21
CA ASN A 211 5.97 15.08 3.27
C ASN A 211 4.46 15.33 3.16
N ILE A 212 4.07 16.54 2.73
CA ILE A 212 2.67 16.90 2.50
C ILE A 212 2.15 16.20 1.26
N ALA A 213 2.89 16.24 0.14
CA ALA A 213 2.52 15.51 -1.08
C ALA A 213 2.33 14.00 -0.79
N TYR A 214 3.25 13.41 -0.03
CA TYR A 214 3.14 12.02 0.40
C TYR A 214 1.93 11.76 1.31
N SER A 215 1.68 12.62 2.28
CA SER A 215 0.54 12.49 3.19
C SER A 215 -0.80 12.64 2.45
N LEU A 216 -0.89 13.56 1.49
CA LEU A 216 -2.06 13.74 0.62
C LEU A 216 -2.30 12.53 -0.27
N ALA A 217 -1.26 11.99 -0.92
CA ALA A 217 -1.36 10.78 -1.72
C ALA A 217 -1.87 9.59 -0.91
N LYS A 218 -1.32 9.42 0.31
CA LYS A 218 -1.69 8.34 1.21
C LYS A 218 -3.07 8.53 1.83
N ARG A 219 -3.51 9.77 2.07
CA ARG A 219 -4.90 10.09 2.46
C ARG A 219 -5.88 9.72 1.36
N ALA A 220 -5.63 10.15 0.13
CA ALA A 220 -6.46 9.81 -1.01
C ALA A 220 -6.54 8.29 -1.25
N GLN A 221 -5.43 7.56 -1.05
CA GLN A 221 -5.41 6.10 -1.17
C GLN A 221 -6.31 5.40 -0.13
N VAL A 222 -6.35 5.88 1.11
CA VAL A 222 -7.26 5.34 2.15
C VAL A 222 -8.72 5.57 1.75
N GLU A 223 -9.05 6.78 1.31
CA GLU A 223 -10.42 7.11 0.92
C GLU A 223 -10.87 6.37 -0.36
N LEU A 224 -9.99 6.19 -1.34
CA LEU A 224 -10.28 5.36 -2.52
C LEU A 224 -10.52 3.89 -2.18
N THR A 225 -9.85 3.37 -1.14
CA THR A 225 -10.06 1.98 -0.70
C THR A 225 -11.52 1.75 -0.30
N ARG A 226 -12.14 2.73 0.35
CA ARG A 226 -13.58 2.69 0.68
C ARG A 226 -14.43 2.74 -0.59
N LYS A 227 -14.09 3.63 -1.52
CA LYS A 227 -14.84 3.78 -2.78
C LYS A 227 -14.79 2.54 -3.67
N TRP A 228 -13.68 1.81 -3.65
CA TRP A 228 -13.55 0.53 -4.36
C TRP A 228 -14.59 -0.50 -3.91
N VAL A 229 -15.03 -0.47 -2.64
CA VAL A 229 -16.08 -1.36 -2.15
C VAL A 229 -17.40 -1.11 -2.89
N ASP A 230 -17.80 0.16 -3.00
CA ASP A 230 -19.03 0.55 -3.71
C ASP A 230 -18.97 0.13 -5.18
N ILE A 231 -17.82 0.32 -5.80
CA ILE A 231 -17.59 0.07 -7.24
C ILE A 231 -17.51 -1.42 -7.56
N ALA A 232 -16.91 -2.20 -6.66
CA ALA A 232 -16.83 -3.65 -6.81
C ALA A 232 -18.16 -4.34 -6.46
N GLY A 233 -19.07 -3.66 -5.76
CA GLY A 233 -20.41 -4.18 -5.43
C GLY A 233 -20.38 -5.59 -4.83
N HIS A 234 -21.18 -6.51 -5.37
CA HIS A 234 -21.32 -7.89 -4.89
C HIS A 234 -20.29 -8.87 -5.48
N THR A 235 -19.16 -8.40 -5.96
CA THR A 235 -18.14 -9.26 -6.59
C THR A 235 -17.36 -10.14 -5.61
N GLY A 236 -17.48 -9.88 -4.30
CA GLY A 236 -16.76 -10.63 -3.26
C GLY A 236 -15.29 -10.23 -3.10
N VAL A 237 -14.79 -9.26 -3.88
CA VAL A 237 -13.43 -8.73 -3.73
C VAL A 237 -13.33 -7.89 -2.46
N MET A 238 -12.32 -8.19 -1.63
CA MET A 238 -12.05 -7.46 -0.40
C MET A 238 -11.02 -6.36 -0.64
N PHE A 239 -11.30 -5.15 -0.18
CA PHE A 239 -10.43 -3.99 -0.25
C PHE A 239 -10.06 -3.56 1.16
N TYR A 240 -8.76 -3.52 1.43
CA TYR A 240 -8.23 -3.08 2.70
C TYR A 240 -7.15 -2.03 2.47
N SER A 241 -7.02 -1.13 3.44
CA SER A 241 -5.86 -0.26 3.55
C SER A 241 -5.23 -0.42 4.92
N MET A 242 -3.94 -0.15 5.04
CA MET A 242 -3.24 -0.26 6.31
C MET A 242 -2.06 0.70 6.37
N HIS A 243 -1.57 1.03 7.57
CA HIS A 243 -0.26 1.68 7.71
C HIS A 243 0.71 0.84 8.56
N PRO A 244 1.99 0.74 8.18
CA PRO A 244 2.93 -0.24 8.74
C PRO A 244 3.52 0.17 10.09
N GLY A 245 2.92 1.15 10.77
CA GLY A 245 3.57 1.87 11.87
C GLY A 245 4.85 2.59 11.42
N TRP A 246 5.78 2.77 12.35
CA TRP A 246 7.08 3.40 12.12
C TRP A 246 8.12 2.35 11.71
N ALA A 247 7.97 1.80 10.50
CA ALA A 247 8.87 0.78 9.97
C ALA A 247 10.14 1.36 9.35
N LYS A 248 11.28 0.73 9.66
CA LYS A 248 12.57 1.10 9.09
C LYS A 248 12.66 0.61 7.64
N THR A 249 12.44 1.53 6.70
CA THR A 249 12.59 1.26 5.27
C THR A 249 13.65 2.18 4.67
N PRO A 250 14.32 1.76 3.57
CA PRO A 250 15.26 2.63 2.87
C PRO A 250 14.66 4.00 2.50
N GLY A 251 13.37 4.04 2.11
CA GLY A 251 12.66 5.27 1.80
C GLY A 251 12.48 6.22 2.99
N VAL A 252 12.17 5.69 4.18
CA VAL A 252 12.10 6.51 5.40
C VAL A 252 13.48 7.01 5.80
N THR A 253 14.52 6.18 5.72
CA THR A 253 15.90 6.59 6.04
C THR A 253 16.41 7.68 5.10
N SER A 254 16.14 7.60 3.80
CA SER A 254 16.55 8.63 2.84
C SER A 254 15.75 9.92 2.96
N SER A 255 14.45 9.81 3.23
CA SER A 255 13.52 10.93 3.11
C SER A 255 13.20 11.60 4.45
N LEU A 256 13.38 10.93 5.59
CA LEU A 256 13.07 11.45 6.93
C LEU A 256 14.23 11.21 7.93
N PRO A 257 15.46 11.70 7.64
CA PRO A 257 16.66 11.35 8.42
C PRO A 257 16.58 11.82 9.87
N SER A 258 16.00 12.99 10.14
CA SER A 258 15.78 13.48 11.50
C SER A 258 14.83 12.55 12.27
N PHE A 259 13.70 12.19 11.68
CA PHE A 259 12.73 11.30 12.34
C PHE A 259 13.34 9.95 12.70
N GLU A 260 14.09 9.33 11.77
CA GLU A 260 14.81 8.07 12.01
C GLU A 260 15.85 8.21 13.12
N LYS A 261 16.64 9.29 13.12
CA LYS A 261 17.65 9.54 14.16
C LYS A 261 17.04 9.58 15.57
N TRP A 262 15.90 10.25 15.73
CA TRP A 262 15.25 10.41 17.04
C TRP A 262 14.48 9.17 17.50
N HIS A 263 14.00 8.32 16.58
CA HIS A 263 13.13 7.18 16.92
C HIS A 263 13.70 5.80 16.57
N ARG A 264 14.98 5.71 16.18
CA ARG A 264 15.64 4.49 15.69
C ARG A 264 15.36 3.24 16.53
N ASN A 265 15.45 3.35 17.85
CA ASN A 265 15.29 2.21 18.77
C ASN A 265 13.83 1.76 18.94
N MET A 266 12.88 2.57 18.48
CA MET A 266 11.44 2.26 18.51
C MET A 266 10.91 1.80 17.15
N MET A 267 11.70 1.91 16.08
CA MET A 267 11.23 1.56 14.74
C MET A 267 11.01 0.05 14.61
N ARG A 268 10.00 -0.30 13.81
CA ARG A 268 9.71 -1.68 13.42
C ARG A 268 10.72 -2.17 12.39
N ASP A 269 10.97 -3.47 12.39
CA ASP A 269 11.65 -4.10 11.26
C ASP A 269 10.70 -4.28 10.05
N GLN A 270 11.23 -4.78 8.94
CA GLN A 270 10.45 -4.97 7.72
C GLN A 270 9.39 -6.07 7.87
N LYS A 271 9.63 -7.10 8.68
CA LYS A 271 8.69 -8.21 8.92
C LYS A 271 7.49 -7.73 9.71
N GLN A 272 7.74 -7.00 10.80
CA GLN A 272 6.71 -6.34 11.61
C GLN A 272 5.88 -5.35 10.77
N GLY A 273 6.52 -4.60 9.86
CA GLY A 273 5.82 -3.69 8.94
C GLY A 273 4.97 -4.41 7.88
N ALA A 274 5.40 -5.59 7.44
CA ALA A 274 4.71 -6.41 6.42
C ALA A 274 3.57 -7.26 6.98
N ASP A 275 3.62 -7.61 8.27
CA ASP A 275 2.74 -8.60 8.90
C ASP A 275 1.25 -8.36 8.63
N THR A 276 0.76 -7.14 8.87
CA THR A 276 -0.66 -6.82 8.67
C THR A 276 -1.05 -6.93 7.20
N ALA A 277 -0.19 -6.52 6.26
CA ALA A 277 -0.47 -6.64 4.83
C ALA A 277 -0.56 -8.11 4.40
N VAL A 278 0.37 -8.95 4.86
CA VAL A 278 0.34 -10.41 4.59
C VAL A 278 -0.91 -11.03 5.19
N TRP A 279 -1.24 -10.71 6.44
CA TRP A 279 -2.45 -11.22 7.11
C TRP A 279 -3.73 -10.82 6.36
N LEU A 280 -3.87 -9.55 5.97
CA LEU A 280 -5.01 -9.07 5.18
C LEU A 280 -5.09 -9.76 3.80
N ALA A 281 -3.93 -10.07 3.19
CA ALA A 281 -3.88 -10.72 1.88
C ALA A 281 -4.25 -12.21 1.92
N ILE A 282 -4.16 -12.89 3.07
CA ILE A 282 -4.29 -14.35 3.14
C ILE A 282 -5.40 -14.85 4.09
N SER A 283 -5.72 -14.10 5.15
CA SER A 283 -6.65 -14.51 6.21
C SER A 283 -8.10 -14.18 5.89
N ASP A 284 -9.02 -15.00 6.42
CA ASP A 284 -10.46 -14.74 6.41
C ASP A 284 -10.95 -14.01 7.66
N GLU A 285 -10.14 -13.91 8.73
CA GLU A 285 -10.49 -13.14 9.93
C GLU A 285 -10.95 -11.69 9.66
N PRO A 286 -10.33 -10.93 8.74
CA PRO A 286 -10.78 -9.56 8.46
C PRO A 286 -12.21 -9.47 7.92
N LYS A 287 -12.75 -10.56 7.33
CA LYS A 287 -14.13 -10.61 6.81
C LYS A 287 -15.20 -10.52 7.90
N ALA A 288 -14.81 -10.63 9.18
CA ALA A 288 -15.69 -10.35 10.31
C ALA A 288 -16.00 -8.85 10.45
N HIS A 289 -15.27 -7.99 9.72
CA HIS A 289 -15.49 -6.55 9.67
C HIS A 289 -16.00 -6.13 8.30
N GLU A 290 -16.49 -4.90 8.22
CA GLU A 290 -16.89 -4.29 6.96
C GLU A 290 -15.69 -4.20 5.99
N ASN A 291 -16.01 -4.29 4.70
CA ASN A 291 -15.04 -4.09 3.63
C ASN A 291 -14.60 -2.61 3.58
N GLY A 292 -13.41 -2.32 3.04
CA GLY A 292 -12.91 -0.94 2.92
C GLY A 292 -12.30 -0.37 4.20
N THR A 293 -12.04 -1.21 5.20
CA THR A 293 -11.49 -0.83 6.51
C THR A 293 -10.00 -0.44 6.45
N PHE A 294 -9.58 0.40 7.41
CA PHE A 294 -8.19 0.80 7.61
C PHE A 294 -7.58 0.07 8.81
N TRP A 295 -6.33 -0.40 8.70
CA TRP A 295 -5.76 -1.34 9.67
C TRP A 295 -4.37 -0.95 10.19
N LEU A 296 -4.12 -1.34 11.44
CA LEU A 296 -2.80 -1.40 12.08
C LEU A 296 -2.74 -2.61 12.99
N ASP A 297 -1.67 -3.40 12.90
CA ASP A 297 -1.40 -4.55 13.77
C ASP A 297 -2.60 -5.52 13.84
N ARG A 298 -3.15 -5.86 12.68
CA ARG A 298 -4.32 -6.75 12.51
C ARG A 298 -5.57 -6.33 13.28
N ASN A 299 -5.71 -5.03 13.58
CA ASN A 299 -6.92 -4.45 14.15
C ASN A 299 -7.44 -3.33 13.24
N PRO A 300 -8.77 -3.22 13.06
CA PRO A 300 -9.35 -2.08 12.36
C PRO A 300 -9.14 -0.83 13.22
N ILE A 301 -8.86 0.28 12.56
CA ILE A 301 -8.63 1.59 13.17
C ILE A 301 -9.37 2.66 12.39
N GLU A 302 -9.69 3.75 13.08
CA GLU A 302 -10.31 4.92 12.45
C GLU A 302 -9.39 5.56 11.42
N THR A 303 -9.98 6.16 10.38
CA THR A 303 -9.25 6.93 9.35
C THR A 303 -8.90 8.34 9.82
N ASP A 304 -9.47 8.78 10.94
CA ASP A 304 -9.40 10.16 11.41
C ASP A 304 -9.20 10.23 12.92
N PHE A 305 -8.53 11.30 13.36
CA PHE A 305 -8.44 11.61 14.78
C PHE A 305 -9.61 12.50 15.21
N PRO A 306 -10.21 12.26 16.39
CA PRO A 306 -11.23 13.14 16.94
C PRO A 306 -10.73 14.59 17.02
N LEU A 307 -11.55 15.55 16.60
CA LEU A 307 -11.24 16.99 16.64
C LEU A 307 -10.00 17.41 15.81
N ALA A 308 -9.48 16.54 14.94
CA ALA A 308 -8.37 16.87 14.04
C ALA A 308 -8.84 17.63 12.78
N PHE A 309 -10.14 17.64 12.50
CA PHE A 309 -10.76 18.26 11.32
C PHE A 309 -10.18 17.76 9.98
N THR A 310 -9.70 16.52 9.96
CA THR A 310 -9.15 15.85 8.76
C THR A 310 -10.15 14.91 8.09
N SER A 311 -11.34 14.72 8.68
CA SER A 311 -12.40 13.85 8.18
C SER A 311 -12.80 14.17 6.74
N CYS A 312 -13.06 13.12 5.97
CA CYS A 312 -13.48 13.19 4.59
C CYS A 312 -14.98 12.91 4.43
N THR A 313 -15.68 13.80 3.72
CA THR A 313 -17.10 13.60 3.38
C THR A 313 -17.27 12.65 2.19
N GLU A 314 -18.47 12.11 2.02
CA GLU A 314 -18.78 11.28 0.84
C GLU A 314 -18.64 12.06 -0.48
N GLN A 315 -19.07 13.33 -0.50
CA GLN A 315 -18.93 14.19 -1.68
C GLN A 315 -17.45 14.40 -2.06
N GLU A 316 -16.57 14.57 -1.08
CA GLU A 316 -15.13 14.69 -1.33
C GLU A 316 -14.54 13.39 -1.91
N ARG A 317 -15.01 12.23 -1.44
CA ARG A 317 -14.64 10.92 -2.00
C ARG A 317 -15.13 10.73 -3.43
N ASP A 318 -16.35 11.14 -3.73
CA ASP A 318 -16.91 11.05 -5.07
C ASP A 318 -16.16 11.95 -6.05
N GLN A 319 -15.79 13.15 -5.62
CA GLN A 319 -14.96 14.05 -6.41
C GLN A 319 -13.57 13.45 -6.65
N LEU A 320 -12.93 12.90 -5.62
CA LEU A 320 -11.65 12.19 -5.75
C LEU A 320 -11.74 11.05 -6.77
N TRP A 321 -12.80 10.24 -6.71
CA TRP A 321 -13.04 9.15 -7.64
C TRP A 321 -13.15 9.63 -9.08
N LYS A 322 -14.01 10.63 -9.31
CA LYS A 322 -14.21 11.23 -10.64
C LYS A 322 -12.92 11.80 -11.21
N SER A 323 -12.15 12.53 -10.39
CA SER A 323 -10.85 13.05 -10.81
C SER A 323 -9.86 11.93 -11.16
N CYS A 324 -9.86 10.80 -10.44
CA CYS A 324 -9.03 9.65 -10.82
C CYS A 324 -9.49 9.04 -12.15
N GLN A 325 -10.79 8.88 -12.38
CA GLN A 325 -11.31 8.38 -13.66
C GLN A 325 -10.90 9.27 -14.84
N GLU A 326 -11.02 10.59 -14.69
CA GLU A 326 -10.63 11.58 -15.70
C GLU A 326 -9.13 11.59 -15.96
N ILE A 327 -8.31 11.56 -14.91
CA ILE A 327 -6.84 11.64 -15.03
C ILE A 327 -6.26 10.37 -15.67
N TYR A 328 -6.79 9.20 -15.30
CA TYR A 328 -6.22 7.92 -15.71
C TYR A 328 -6.99 7.27 -16.87
N ASP A 329 -7.99 7.95 -17.43
CA ASP A 329 -8.87 7.47 -18.50
C ASP A 329 -9.36 6.04 -18.24
N TRP A 330 -10.00 5.87 -17.09
CA TRP A 330 -10.63 4.61 -16.70
C TRP A 330 -12.08 4.86 -16.32
N LYS A 331 -12.98 4.07 -16.89
CA LYS A 331 -14.42 4.14 -16.63
C LYS A 331 -14.87 2.80 -16.06
N THR A 332 -15.79 2.86 -15.11
CA THR A 332 -16.50 1.69 -14.64
C THR A 332 -17.41 1.22 -15.78
N GLU A 333 -17.25 -0.03 -16.22
CA GLU A 333 -18.16 -0.66 -17.18
C GLU A 333 -19.51 -1.01 -16.56
#